data_AF-A0A200RCP8-F1
#
_entry.id   AF-A0A200RCP8-F1
#
_cell.length_a   1.000
_cell.length_b   1.000
_cell.length_c   1.000
_cell.angle_alpha   90.00
_cell.angle_beta   90.00
_cell.angle_gamma   90.00
#
_symmetry.space_group_name_H-M   'P 1'
#
loop_
_entity.id
_entity.type
_entity.pdbx_description
1 polymer ?
#
loop_
_entity_poly.entity_id
_entity_poly.type
_entity_poly.pdbx_seq_one_letter_code
_entity_poly.pdbx_strand_id
1 'polypeptide(L)'
;MEVTRMKAAAATGSLPKPAPVVVSVVNHGVNMRGRMNPPLPNVSFGNIVTVATATSSMGGGAIDVVDESLDGLVSQLRSAIKKIDGDYIGKLQSGEFLRSIEEYCRLQNDDDDVENKVEVYWMTSWCKFPIYESDFGWGKPILVSCSANQPYKNVIVLMDTRW
;
A
#
# COMPACT_ATOMS: atom_id res chain seq x y z
N MET A 1 -3.60 -41.78 62.81
CA MET A 1 -4.39 -41.64 61.58
C MET A 1 -4.74 -40.16 61.46
N GLU A 2 -3.78 -39.36 61.00
CA GLU A 2 -3.94 -37.91 60.76
C GLU A 2 -4.09 -37.73 59.25
N VAL A 3 -5.18 -37.08 58.83
CA VAL A 3 -5.49 -36.83 57.42
C VAL A 3 -5.04 -35.41 57.10
N THR A 4 -3.86 -35.27 56.50
CA THR A 4 -3.34 -34.00 55.97
C THR A 4 -4.16 -33.60 54.74
N ARG A 5 -4.91 -32.50 54.83
CA ARG A 5 -5.57 -31.87 53.66
C ARG A 5 -4.52 -31.11 52.84
N MET A 6 -4.18 -31.61 51.67
CA MET A 6 -3.49 -30.84 50.63
C MET A 6 -4.44 -29.78 50.06
N LYS A 7 -4.06 -28.49 50.16
CA LYS A 7 -4.65 -27.42 49.35
C LYS A 7 -3.94 -27.40 48.00
N ALA A 8 -4.69 -27.66 46.93
CA ALA A 8 -4.23 -27.45 45.57
C ALA A 8 -4.18 -25.92 45.30
N ALA A 9 -3.00 -25.40 44.98
CA ALA A 9 -2.85 -24.06 44.44
C ALA A 9 -3.18 -24.11 42.94
N ALA A 10 -4.24 -23.42 42.53
CA ALA A 10 -4.52 -23.19 41.12
C ALA A 10 -3.52 -22.17 40.58
N ALA A 11 -2.57 -22.62 39.76
CA ALA A 11 -1.74 -21.74 38.96
C ALA A 11 -2.62 -21.12 37.86
N THR A 12 -2.92 -19.83 37.99
CA THR A 12 -3.44 -19.02 36.88
C THR A 12 -2.33 -18.83 35.86
N GLY A 13 -2.13 -19.82 35.00
CA GLY A 13 -1.36 -19.64 33.78
C GLY A 13 -2.13 -18.71 32.86
N SER A 14 -1.61 -17.51 32.64
CA SER A 14 -2.10 -16.63 31.57
C SER A 14 -1.98 -17.39 30.25
N LEU A 15 -3.07 -17.46 29.48
CA LEU A 15 -3.05 -17.95 28.10
C LEU A 15 -1.95 -17.21 27.31
N PRO A 16 -1.20 -17.90 26.44
CA PRO A 16 -0.22 -17.23 25.59
C PRO A 16 -0.93 -16.15 24.78
N LYS A 17 -0.43 -14.91 24.87
CA LYS A 17 -0.94 -13.78 24.10
C LYS A 17 -0.88 -14.18 22.62
N PRO A 18 -1.98 -14.02 21.84
CA PRO A 18 -1.95 -14.35 20.42
C PRO A 18 -0.82 -13.57 19.75
N ALA A 19 -0.12 -14.23 18.83
CA ALA A 19 0.95 -13.58 18.09
C ALA A 19 0.39 -12.34 17.36
N PRO A 20 1.11 -11.21 17.38
CA PRO A 20 0.64 -9.99 16.73
C PRO A 20 0.42 -10.25 15.24
N VAL A 21 -0.76 -9.91 14.73
CA VAL A 21 -1.06 -9.97 13.29
C VAL A 21 -0.30 -8.84 12.62
N VAL A 22 0.48 -9.18 11.59
CA VAL A 22 1.18 -8.18 10.78
C VAL A 22 0.35 -7.93 9.54
N VAL A 23 -0.10 -6.69 9.37
CA VAL A 23 -0.82 -6.26 8.16
C VAL A 23 0.16 -5.50 7.28
N SER A 24 0.46 -6.04 6.11
CA SER A 24 1.26 -5.39 5.08
C SER A 24 0.35 -4.64 4.10
N VAL A 25 0.63 -3.36 3.90
CA VAL A 25 -0.12 -2.49 2.99
C VAL A 25 0.81 -1.99 1.90
N VAL A 26 0.45 -2.21 0.65
CA VAL A 26 1.18 -1.67 -0.52
C VAL A 26 0.35 -0.58 -1.16
N ASN A 27 0.94 0.61 -1.28
CA ASN A 27 0.39 1.78 -1.96
C ASN A 27 1.15 2.03 -3.26
N HIS A 28 0.45 2.01 -4.40
CA HIS A 28 1.05 2.24 -5.72
C HIS A 28 0.51 3.52 -6.36
N GLY A 29 1.40 4.42 -6.79
CA GLY A 29 1.02 5.64 -7.51
C GLY A 29 0.50 5.35 -8.93
N VAL A 30 -0.67 5.90 -9.27
CA VAL A 30 -1.38 5.64 -10.53
C VAL A 30 -1.64 6.95 -11.29
N ASN A 31 -1.08 7.08 -12.48
CA ASN A 31 -1.33 8.22 -13.39
C ASN A 31 -2.79 8.23 -13.85
N MET A 32 -3.55 9.27 -13.52
CA MET A 32 -4.97 9.36 -13.86
C MET A 32 -5.24 9.92 -15.26
N ARG A 33 -4.28 10.61 -15.90
CA ARG A 33 -4.51 11.37 -17.15
C ARG A 33 -5.22 10.56 -18.23
N GLY A 34 -4.69 9.38 -18.55
CA GLY A 34 -5.25 8.49 -19.58
C GLY A 34 -6.51 7.73 -19.16
N ARG A 35 -6.97 7.88 -17.91
CA ARG A 35 -8.15 7.21 -17.34
C ARG A 35 -9.34 8.15 -17.17
N MET A 36 -9.14 9.46 -17.31
CA MET A 36 -10.22 10.44 -17.23
C MET A 36 -11.13 10.34 -18.46
N ASN A 37 -12.34 10.88 -18.33
CA ASN A 37 -13.27 11.01 -19.43
C ASN A 37 -13.70 12.48 -19.61
N PRO A 38 -13.19 13.21 -20.62
CA PRO A 38 -12.24 12.75 -21.64
C PRO A 38 -10.81 12.55 -21.07
N PRO A 39 -9.95 11.74 -21.72
CA PRO A 39 -8.56 11.58 -21.31
C PRO A 39 -7.79 12.90 -21.43
N LEU A 40 -6.91 13.17 -20.46
CA LEU A 40 -6.03 14.33 -20.51
C LEU A 40 -4.78 14.05 -21.34
N PRO A 41 -4.24 15.05 -22.06
CA PRO A 41 -2.94 14.95 -22.71
C PRO A 41 -1.81 14.54 -21.74
N ASN A 42 -0.84 13.77 -22.21
CA ASN A 42 0.34 13.41 -21.41
C ASN A 42 1.15 14.64 -20.96
N VAL A 43 1.07 15.74 -21.70
CA VAL A 43 1.75 17.01 -21.41
C VAL A 43 0.99 17.90 -20.41
N SER A 44 -0.17 17.47 -19.89
CA SER A 44 -0.91 18.24 -18.88
C SER A 44 -0.08 18.43 -17.61
N PHE A 45 0.15 19.69 -17.25
CA PHE A 45 0.93 20.09 -16.08
C PHE A 45 0.15 19.85 -14.76
N GLY A 46 0.88 19.54 -13.68
CA GLY A 46 0.33 19.34 -12.34
C GLY A 46 0.23 17.89 -11.87
N ASN A 47 -0.27 17.72 -10.63
CA ASN A 47 -0.41 16.41 -9.98
C ASN A 47 -1.75 15.78 -10.34
N ILE A 48 -1.73 14.80 -11.25
CA ILE A 48 -2.91 14.06 -11.70
C ILE A 48 -2.64 12.57 -11.45
N VAL A 49 -2.59 12.24 -10.16
CA VAL A 49 -2.20 10.93 -9.63
C VAL A 49 -3.12 10.56 -8.48
N THR A 50 -3.43 9.28 -8.33
CA THR A 50 -4.06 8.70 -7.14
C THR A 50 -3.30 7.45 -6.72
N VAL A 51 -3.72 6.80 -5.63
CA VAL A 51 -3.03 5.65 -5.05
C VAL A 51 -3.94 4.43 -5.13
N ALA A 52 -3.42 3.33 -5.66
CA ALA A 52 -4.01 2.01 -5.53
C ALA A 52 -3.45 1.34 -4.27
N THR A 53 -4.32 0.80 -3.43
CA THR A 53 -3.92 0.13 -2.19
C THR A 53 -4.27 -1.35 -2.25
N ALA A 54 -3.32 -2.20 -1.86
CA ALA A 54 -3.53 -3.63 -1.63
C ALA A 54 -3.06 -4.00 -0.23
N THR A 55 -3.74 -4.93 0.42
CA THR A 55 -3.51 -5.31 1.82
C THR A 55 -3.34 -6.82 1.92
N SER A 56 -2.27 -7.26 2.56
CA SER A 56 -2.05 -8.66 2.95
C SER A 56 -1.91 -8.73 4.47
N SER A 57 -2.57 -9.70 5.09
CA SER A 57 -2.46 -9.97 6.53
C SER A 57 -1.73 -11.31 6.72
N MET A 58 -0.70 -11.31 7.54
CA MET A 58 0.04 -12.52 7.90
C MET A 58 -0.26 -12.84 9.37
N GLY A 59 -0.88 -14.00 9.60
CA GLY A 59 -1.35 -14.44 10.91
C GLY A 59 -2.82 -14.86 10.90
N GLY A 60 -3.15 -15.98 11.56
CA GLY A 60 -4.44 -16.69 11.50
C GLY A 60 -5.64 -16.00 12.19
N GLY A 61 -5.80 -14.69 11.98
CA GLY A 61 -7.00 -13.93 12.35
C GLY A 61 -7.83 -13.60 11.10
N ALA A 62 -9.15 -13.46 11.29
CA ALA A 62 -10.20 -13.35 10.28
C ALA A 62 -10.16 -12.08 9.39
N ILE A 63 -9.06 -11.88 8.68
CA ILE A 63 -9.01 -11.03 7.48
C ILE A 63 -8.90 -12.00 6.31
N ASP A 64 -9.73 -11.86 5.29
CA ASP A 64 -9.75 -12.73 4.10
C ASP A 64 -8.34 -12.80 3.47
N VAL A 65 -7.56 -13.80 3.89
CA VAL A 65 -6.25 -14.09 3.33
C VAL A 65 -6.48 -14.69 1.94
N VAL A 66 -6.58 -13.83 0.93
CA VAL A 66 -6.57 -14.25 -0.46
C VAL A 66 -5.13 -14.51 -0.85
N ASP A 67 -4.69 -15.74 -0.55
CA ASP A 67 -3.42 -16.35 -0.96
C ASP A 67 -2.15 -15.56 -0.56
N GLU A 68 -1.40 -16.10 0.41
CA GLU A 68 -0.11 -15.54 0.86
C GLU A 68 0.99 -15.63 -0.21
N SER A 69 0.70 -16.21 -1.38
CA SER A 69 1.65 -16.24 -2.49
C SER A 69 1.93 -14.85 -3.07
N LEU A 70 3.12 -14.69 -3.65
CA LEU A 70 3.50 -13.50 -4.42
C LEU A 70 2.48 -13.21 -5.53
N ASP A 71 1.95 -14.27 -6.17
CA ASP A 71 0.96 -14.16 -7.25
C ASP A 71 -0.38 -13.61 -6.74
N GLY A 72 -0.79 -13.99 -5.53
CA GLY A 72 -1.97 -13.46 -4.83
C GLY A 72 -1.85 -11.96 -4.62
N LEU A 73 -0.76 -11.51 -4.00
CA LEU A 73 -0.49 -10.09 -3.75
C LEU A 73 -0.42 -9.26 -5.05
N VAL A 74 0.28 -9.78 -6.06
CA VAL A 74 0.36 -9.13 -7.38
C VAL A 74 -1.02 -9.02 -8.03
N SER A 75 -1.85 -10.05 -7.91
CA SER A 75 -3.22 -10.06 -8.45
C SER A 75 -4.13 -9.05 -7.74
N GLN A 76 -4.01 -8.93 -6.41
CA GLN A 76 -4.72 -7.92 -5.64
C GLN A 76 -4.30 -6.50 -6.05
N LEU A 77 -3.00 -6.23 -6.15
CA LEU A 77 -2.49 -4.92 -6.56
C LEU A 77 -2.94 -4.55 -7.98
N ARG A 78 -2.85 -5.49 -8.92
CA ARG A 78 -3.35 -5.29 -10.30
C ARG A 78 -4.84 -4.97 -10.31
N SER A 79 -5.63 -5.67 -9.50
CA SER A 79 -7.07 -5.43 -9.38
C SER A 79 -7.36 -4.05 -8.80
N ALA A 80 -6.63 -3.63 -7.76
CA ALA A 80 -6.75 -2.29 -7.18
C ALA A 80 -6.41 -1.19 -8.20
N ILE A 81 -5.34 -1.36 -8.99
CA ILE A 81 -4.97 -0.42 -10.07
C ILE A 81 -6.06 -0.37 -11.15
N LYS A 82 -6.68 -1.50 -11.50
CA LYS A 82 -7.73 -1.57 -12.52
C LYS A 82 -9.02 -0.87 -12.09
N LYS A 83 -9.34 -0.87 -10.79
CA LYS A 83 -10.50 -0.16 -10.21
C LYS A 83 -10.39 1.36 -10.34
N ILE A 84 -9.20 1.91 -10.56
CA ILE A 84 -9.01 3.33 -10.84
C ILE A 84 -9.29 3.56 -12.33
N ASP A 85 -10.56 3.70 -12.66
CA ASP A 85 -11.09 3.99 -13.99
C ASP A 85 -11.80 5.36 -14.02
N GLY A 86 -12.47 5.67 -15.13
CA GLY A 86 -13.17 6.94 -15.31
C GLY A 86 -14.29 7.16 -14.30
N ASP A 87 -14.99 6.10 -13.89
CA ASP A 87 -16.09 6.19 -12.92
C ASP A 87 -15.56 6.46 -11.52
N TYR A 88 -14.48 5.77 -11.13
CA TYR A 88 -13.77 6.05 -9.88
C TYR A 88 -13.29 7.51 -9.84
N ILE A 89 -12.69 8.00 -10.92
CA ILE A 89 -12.21 9.39 -11.00
C ILE A 89 -13.38 10.38 -10.95
N GLY A 90 -14.51 10.09 -11.60
CA GLY A 90 -15.70 10.92 -11.53
C GLY A 90 -16.22 11.08 -10.10
N LYS A 91 -16.24 9.98 -9.32
CA LYS A 91 -16.58 10.01 -7.88
C LYS A 91 -15.56 10.76 -7.03
N LEU A 92 -14.28 10.66 -7.38
CA LEU A 92 -13.21 11.43 -6.73
C LEU A 92 -13.41 12.94 -6.94
N GLN A 93 -13.75 13.34 -8.16
CA GLN A 93 -13.98 14.74 -8.52
C GLN A 93 -15.26 15.32 -7.92
N SER A 94 -16.27 14.49 -7.62
CA SER A 94 -17.51 14.95 -6.98
C SER A 94 -17.36 15.30 -5.50
N GLY A 95 -16.16 15.15 -4.91
CA GLY A 95 -15.86 15.48 -3.51
C GLY A 95 -16.42 14.50 -2.47
N GLU A 96 -17.43 13.73 -2.83
CA GLU A 96 -18.03 12.66 -2.00
C GLU A 96 -16.99 11.62 -1.56
N PHE A 97 -16.07 11.23 -2.45
CA PHE A 97 -15.03 10.26 -2.13
C PHE A 97 -13.91 10.82 -1.25
N LEU A 98 -13.59 12.11 -1.38
CA LEU A 98 -12.63 12.76 -0.47
C LEU A 98 -13.19 12.84 0.95
N ARG A 99 -14.49 13.12 1.09
CA ARG A 99 -15.19 13.05 2.37
C ARG A 99 -15.18 11.64 2.96
N SER A 100 -15.40 10.61 2.15
CA SER A 100 -15.38 9.22 2.64
C SER A 100 -13.97 8.77 3.07
N ILE A 101 -12.91 9.23 2.39
CA ILE A 101 -11.53 9.01 2.83
C ILE A 101 -11.25 9.75 4.14
N GLU A 102 -11.65 11.02 4.25
CA GLU A 102 -11.47 11.80 5.47
C GLU A 102 -12.16 11.16 6.67
N GLU A 103 -13.39 10.68 6.48
CA GLU A 103 -14.16 9.95 7.49
C GLU A 103 -13.50 8.61 7.86
N TYR A 104 -13.04 7.83 6.86
CA TYR A 104 -12.30 6.58 7.11
C TYR A 104 -10.99 6.81 7.88
N CYS A 105 -10.23 7.86 7.53
CA CYS A 105 -9.01 8.24 8.25
C CYS A 105 -9.32 8.70 9.68
N ARG A 106 -10.45 9.38 9.94
CA ARG A 106 -10.88 9.71 11.30
C ARG A 106 -11.16 8.45 12.13
N LEU A 107 -11.93 7.52 11.56
CA LEU A 107 -12.31 6.27 12.25
C LEU A 107 -11.10 5.39 12.61
N GLN A 108 -10.03 5.43 11.82
CA GLN A 108 -8.78 4.70 12.13
C GLN A 108 -7.93 5.34 13.24
N ASN A 109 -8.15 6.63 13.56
CA ASN A 109 -7.42 7.29 14.65
C ASN A 109 -8.06 7.07 16.04
N ASP A 110 -9.26 6.48 16.10
CA ASP A 110 -10.00 6.25 17.36
C ASP A 110 -9.86 4.81 17.89
N ASP A 111 -9.21 3.90 17.14
CA ASP A 111 -9.11 2.47 17.47
C ASP A 111 -7.67 2.10 17.88
N ASP A 112 -7.22 2.63 19.02
CA ASP A 112 -5.91 2.34 19.64
C ASP A 112 -5.81 0.91 20.25
N ASP A 113 -6.87 0.10 20.14
CA ASP A 113 -7.01 -1.17 20.89
C ASP A 113 -6.60 -2.44 20.12
N VAL A 114 -6.04 -2.33 18.92
CA VAL A 114 -5.58 -3.50 18.17
C VAL A 114 -4.06 -3.52 18.02
N GLU A 115 -3.42 -4.50 18.66
CA GLU A 115 -1.98 -4.80 18.62
C GLU A 115 -1.49 -5.30 17.24
N ASN A 116 -2.09 -4.80 16.16
CA ASN A 116 -1.74 -5.14 14.79
C ASN A 116 -0.58 -4.25 14.34
N LYS A 117 0.54 -4.88 14.00
CA LYS A 117 1.67 -4.16 13.41
C LYS A 117 1.37 -3.91 11.92
N VAL A 118 1.09 -2.67 11.55
CA VAL A 118 0.89 -2.28 10.15
C VAL A 118 2.23 -1.90 9.51
N GLU A 119 2.62 -2.61 8.45
CA GLU A 119 3.79 -2.29 7.64
C GLU A 119 3.35 -1.70 6.29
N VAL A 120 3.63 -0.41 6.09
CA VAL A 120 3.26 0.29 4.85
C VAL A 120 4.46 0.34 3.89
N TYR A 121 4.20 0.01 2.63
CA TYR A 121 5.13 0.08 1.50
C TYR A 121 4.59 1.03 0.44
N TRP A 122 5.44 1.92 -0.06
CA TRP A 122 5.11 2.87 -1.12
C TRP A 122 5.85 2.50 -2.39
N MET A 123 5.10 2.35 -3.49
CA MET A 123 5.63 2.01 -4.80
C MET A 123 5.26 3.10 -5.81
N THR A 124 6.21 3.48 -6.64
CA THR A 124 5.96 4.35 -7.80
C THR A 124 6.74 3.86 -9.01
N SER A 125 6.23 4.13 -10.21
CA SER A 125 6.88 3.74 -11.46
C SER A 125 7.20 4.96 -12.31
N TRP A 126 8.47 5.06 -12.68
CA TRP A 126 9.00 6.04 -13.61
C TRP A 126 9.22 5.44 -15.02
N CYS A 127 8.84 4.17 -15.23
CA CYS A 127 9.04 3.39 -16.46
C CYS A 127 8.27 3.86 -17.71
N LYS A 128 7.55 4.98 -17.60
CA LYS A 128 6.80 5.58 -18.73
C LYS A 128 7.17 7.04 -18.95
N PHE A 129 8.15 7.54 -18.19
CA PHE A 129 8.70 8.86 -18.43
C PHE A 129 9.80 8.74 -19.48
N PRO A 130 9.83 9.63 -20.48
CA PRO A 130 10.82 9.60 -21.55
C PRO A 130 12.18 10.17 -21.08
N ILE A 131 12.68 9.74 -19.92
CA ILE A 131 13.89 10.31 -19.31
C ILE A 131 15.12 10.00 -20.16
N TYR A 132 15.23 8.77 -20.69
CA TYR A 132 16.31 8.39 -21.60
C TYR A 132 16.23 9.06 -22.98
N GLU A 133 15.10 9.67 -23.34
CA GLU A 133 14.94 10.41 -24.60
C GLU A 133 15.37 11.88 -24.48
N SER A 134 15.71 12.34 -23.27
CA SER A 134 16.07 13.73 -23.02
C SER A 134 17.47 14.05 -23.55
N ASP A 135 17.57 14.76 -24.66
CA ASP A 135 18.83 15.23 -25.24
C ASP A 135 18.89 16.76 -25.25
N PHE A 136 19.87 17.31 -24.54
CA PHE A 136 20.09 18.76 -24.43
C PHE A 136 21.21 19.27 -25.37
N GLY A 137 21.65 18.46 -26.33
CA GLY A 137 22.73 18.76 -27.27
C GLY A 137 24.05 18.03 -26.97
N TRP A 138 24.09 17.22 -25.91
CA TRP A 138 25.26 16.43 -25.52
C TRP A 138 25.03 14.91 -25.65
N GLY A 139 23.90 14.51 -26.21
CA GLY A 139 23.49 13.11 -26.33
C GLY A 139 22.60 12.64 -25.18
N LYS A 140 21.99 11.46 -25.38
CA LYS A 140 21.02 10.86 -24.44
C LYS A 140 21.69 10.25 -23.20
N PRO A 141 21.04 10.28 -22.01
CA PRO A 141 21.57 9.73 -20.76
C PRO A 141 21.96 8.26 -20.88
N ILE A 142 23.15 7.89 -20.43
CA ILE A 142 23.58 6.48 -20.38
C ILE A 142 22.93 5.76 -19.19
N LEU A 143 22.78 6.46 -18.06
CA LEU A 143 22.20 5.96 -16.82
C LEU A 143 21.30 7.04 -16.20
N VAL A 144 20.13 6.63 -15.74
CA VAL A 144 19.22 7.43 -14.92
C VAL A 144 19.03 6.71 -13.60
N SER A 145 19.16 7.43 -12.48
CA SER A 145 18.89 6.90 -11.14
C SER A 145 18.14 7.91 -10.28
N CYS A 146 17.32 7.41 -9.37
CA CYS A 146 16.74 8.20 -8.29
C CYS A 146 17.86 8.54 -7.28
N SER A 147 17.81 9.75 -6.70
CA SER A 147 18.83 10.22 -5.75
C SER A 147 18.81 9.39 -4.46
N ALA A 148 19.99 8.94 -4.04
CA ALA A 148 20.18 8.12 -2.84
C ALA A 148 20.24 8.95 -1.53
N ASN A 149 20.10 10.28 -1.60
CA ASN A 149 20.38 11.16 -0.46
C ASN A 149 19.31 11.10 0.66
N GLN A 150 18.24 10.34 0.50
CA GLN A 150 17.24 10.06 1.53
C GLN A 150 16.75 8.61 1.41
N PRO A 151 17.26 7.66 2.21
CA PRO A 151 16.70 6.32 2.25
C PRO A 151 15.36 6.37 2.99
N TYR A 152 14.27 6.63 2.25
CA TYR A 152 12.93 6.46 2.81
C TYR A 152 12.67 4.96 3.00
N LYS A 153 12.44 4.57 4.26
CA LYS A 153 12.09 3.18 4.59
C LYS A 153 10.85 2.77 3.79
N ASN A 154 10.88 1.57 3.22
CA ASN A 154 9.77 0.95 2.49
C ASN A 154 9.28 1.73 1.25
N VAL A 155 10.12 2.57 0.64
CA VAL A 155 9.81 3.23 -0.64
C VAL A 155 10.54 2.53 -1.78
N ILE A 156 9.81 2.17 -2.83
CA ILE A 156 10.31 1.52 -4.04
C ILE A 156 9.99 2.39 -5.26
N VAL A 157 11.03 2.71 -6.04
CA VAL A 157 10.91 3.43 -7.31
C VAL A 157 11.32 2.49 -8.43
N LEU A 158 10.38 2.14 -9.32
CA LEU A 158 10.66 1.36 -10.52
C LEU A 158 11.13 2.32 -11.62
N MET A 159 12.24 2.02 -12.26
CA MET A 159 12.80 2.82 -13.36
C MET A 159 13.18 1.90 -14.51
N ASP A 160 13.13 2.43 -15.74
CA ASP A 160 13.61 1.69 -16.91
C ASP A 160 15.12 1.57 -16.88
N THR A 161 15.59 0.47 -17.48
CA THR A 161 16.99 0.26 -17.81
C THR A 161 17.20 0.42 -19.31
N ARG A 162 18.42 0.79 -19.72
CA ARG A 162 18.77 1.02 -21.13
C ARG A 162 19.15 -0.26 -21.90
N TRP A 163 18.66 -1.44 -21.47
CA TRP A 163 19.07 -2.75 -21.99
C TRP A 163 17.88 -3.62 -22.34
#